data_AF-A0A9P1MQE8-F1
#
_entry.id   AF-A0A9P1MQE8-F1
#
_cell.length_a   1.000
_cell.length_b   1.000
_cell.length_c   1.000
_cell.angle_alpha   90.00
_cell.angle_beta   90.00
_cell.angle_gamma   90.00
#
_symmetry.space_group_name_H-M   'P 1'
#
loop_
_entity.id
_entity.type
_entity.pdbx_description
1 polymer ?
#
loop_
_entity_poly.entity_id
_entity_poly.type
_entity_poly.pdbx_seq_one_letter_code
_entity_poly.pdbx_strand_id
1 'polypeptide(L)'
;MEHQNLSLVWKSFIEAARVGTGRHGSRNHKVQASRTALNLSDQLVTNNYNTGDLYKTWLENIKKVTAFLEADLVMIKRTVRDHFSILHSGDQADFSIDFTEKTGGMSVGIIADIDFCGMASRFYIKSHQRGPRPSSISVANRYVSMKPPFIQEMFNYELSALLKLGGEVHYILPQHSSNKKAMYIATKSVEFTLAKDLTRATTNYEAMFKIFFLEYILSLEDVLTNSGNYGQKSQGQPAVIDFW
;
A
#
# COMPACT_ATOMS: atom_id res chain seq x y z
N MET A 1 29.89 -4.82 25.51
CA MET A 1 29.70 -3.41 25.05
C MET A 1 28.39 -3.24 24.27
N GLU A 2 27.95 -4.21 23.47
CA GLU A 2 26.71 -4.12 22.66
C GLU A 2 25.40 -3.95 23.47
N HIS A 3 25.26 -4.62 24.62
CA HIS A 3 24.04 -4.51 25.45
C HIS A 3 23.77 -3.11 26.02
N GLN A 4 24.81 -2.31 26.30
CA GLN A 4 24.62 -0.93 26.77
C GLN A 4 24.08 -0.02 25.68
N ASN A 5 24.44 -0.29 24.41
CA ASN A 5 23.94 0.44 23.27
C ASN A 5 22.44 0.13 23.03
N LEU A 6 22.04 -1.15 23.11
CA LEU A 6 20.62 -1.53 22.93
C LEU A 6 19.70 -1.00 24.03
N SER A 7 20.18 -0.87 25.27
CA SER A 7 19.40 -0.22 26.34
C SER A 7 19.16 1.27 26.06
N LEU A 8 20.12 1.95 25.43
CA LEU A 8 19.94 3.34 25.00
C LEU A 8 18.95 3.43 23.83
N VAL A 9 19.09 2.56 22.83
CA VAL A 9 18.14 2.42 21.71
C VAL A 9 16.72 2.19 22.23
N TRP A 10 16.54 1.33 23.23
CA TRP A 10 15.26 1.10 23.89
C TRP A 10 14.68 2.36 24.52
N LYS A 11 15.47 3.10 25.31
CA LYS A 11 15.02 4.36 25.93
C LYS A 11 14.63 5.39 24.86
N SER A 12 15.43 5.51 23.80
CA SER A 12 15.14 6.39 22.68
C SER A 12 13.88 5.98 21.91
N PHE A 13 13.64 4.68 21.75
CA PHE A 13 12.41 4.15 21.15
C PHE A 13 11.19 4.57 21.97
N ILE A 14 11.21 4.34 23.29
CA ILE A 14 10.09 4.71 24.17
C ILE A 14 9.82 6.21 24.12
N GLU A 15 10.86 7.04 24.17
CA GLU A 15 10.69 8.49 24.12
C GLU A 15 10.15 8.95 22.76
N ALA A 16 10.70 8.44 21.66
CA ALA A 16 10.24 8.76 20.32
C ALA A 16 8.77 8.33 20.10
N ALA A 17 8.38 7.14 20.58
CA ALA A 17 7.01 6.65 20.52
C ALA A 17 6.06 7.53 21.36
N ARG A 18 6.48 7.94 22.56
CA ARG A 18 5.71 8.83 23.43
C ARG A 18 5.49 10.20 22.81
N VAL A 19 6.53 10.80 22.22
CA VAL A 19 6.43 12.09 21.51
C VAL A 19 5.57 11.96 20.26
N GLY A 20 5.81 10.95 19.43
CA GLY A 20 5.11 10.75 18.17
C GLY A 20 3.60 10.50 18.34
N THR A 21 3.22 9.81 19.41
CA THR A 21 1.82 9.45 19.70
C THR A 21 1.13 10.34 20.74
N GLY A 22 1.87 11.29 21.32
CA GLY A 22 1.40 12.20 22.36
C GLY A 22 0.36 13.22 21.88
N ARG A 23 -0.29 13.91 22.84
CA ARG A 23 -1.34 14.90 22.55
C ARG A 23 -0.82 16.25 22.06
N HIS A 24 0.41 16.60 22.42
CA HIS A 24 1.01 17.91 22.16
C HIS A 24 2.07 17.86 21.06
N GLY A 25 2.38 19.01 20.46
CA GLY A 25 3.39 19.14 19.40
C GLY A 25 2.81 19.28 17.99
N SER A 26 3.63 19.80 17.07
CA SER A 26 3.24 19.95 15.67
C SER A 26 3.17 18.59 14.97
N ARG A 27 2.33 18.48 13.93
CA ARG A 27 2.17 17.23 13.16
C ARG A 27 3.51 16.75 12.58
N ASN A 28 4.29 17.66 11.99
CA ASN A 28 5.57 17.30 11.37
C ASN A 28 6.55 16.73 12.39
N HIS A 29 6.64 17.34 13.58
CA HIS A 29 7.48 16.83 14.65
C HIS A 29 7.02 15.43 15.11
N LYS A 30 5.71 15.23 15.26
CA LYS A 30 5.15 13.92 15.62
C LYS A 30 5.40 12.85 14.56
N VAL A 31 5.26 13.17 13.28
CA VAL A 31 5.58 12.24 12.17
C VAL A 31 7.05 11.86 12.22
N GLN A 32 7.94 12.83 12.41
CA GLN A 32 9.37 12.56 12.51
C GLN A 32 9.72 11.68 13.72
N ALA A 33 9.16 11.98 14.89
CA ALA A 33 9.36 11.16 16.10
C ALA A 33 8.83 9.73 15.90
N SER A 34 7.66 9.56 15.29
CA SER A 34 7.09 8.25 14.96
C SER A 34 7.97 7.48 13.96
N ARG A 35 8.53 8.14 12.93
CA ARG A 35 9.48 7.51 11.99
C ARG A 35 10.75 7.07 12.71
N THR A 36 11.28 7.90 13.60
CA THR A 36 12.42 7.53 14.45
C THR A 36 12.10 6.32 15.32
N ALA A 37 10.94 6.29 15.98
CA ALA A 37 10.50 5.15 16.77
C ALA A 37 10.40 3.86 15.93
N LEU A 38 9.88 3.96 14.71
CA LEU A 38 9.77 2.85 13.77
C LEU A 38 11.15 2.27 13.41
N ASN A 39 12.12 3.13 13.09
CA ASN A 39 13.49 2.70 12.77
C ASN A 39 14.21 2.08 13.98
N LEU A 40 14.06 2.67 15.17
CA LEU A 40 14.64 2.11 16.40
C LEU A 40 14.01 0.76 16.75
N SER A 41 12.70 0.61 16.51
CA SER A 41 12.01 -0.68 16.66
C SER A 41 12.63 -1.76 15.78
N ASP A 42 13.00 -1.45 14.54
CA ASP A 42 13.61 -2.45 13.64
C ASP A 42 14.98 -2.91 14.14
N GLN A 43 15.76 -2.00 14.72
CA GLN A 43 17.02 -2.36 15.37
C GLN A 43 16.77 -3.28 16.58
N LEU A 44 15.76 -2.98 17.41
CA LEU A 44 15.42 -3.80 18.58
C LEU A 44 14.95 -5.21 18.18
N VAL A 45 14.15 -5.32 17.12
CA VAL A 45 13.68 -6.61 16.57
C VAL A 45 14.85 -7.41 15.99
N THR A 46 15.67 -6.78 15.15
CA THR A 46 16.84 -7.45 14.51
C THR A 46 17.81 -8.03 15.55
N ASN A 47 17.96 -7.34 16.69
CA ASN A 47 18.82 -7.78 17.78
C ASN A 47 18.09 -8.64 18.84
N ASN A 48 16.84 -9.05 18.60
CA ASN A 48 16.00 -9.80 19.53
C ASN A 48 15.92 -9.17 20.95
N TYR A 49 15.99 -7.84 21.05
CA TYR A 49 16.00 -7.13 22.34
C TYR A 49 14.59 -6.90 22.90
N ASN A 50 13.58 -6.91 22.03
CA ASN A 50 12.17 -6.67 22.39
C ASN A 50 11.44 -7.93 22.87
N THR A 51 12.11 -8.85 23.57
CA THR A 51 11.51 -10.12 24.06
C THR A 51 11.05 -10.03 25.52
N GLY A 52 10.29 -11.02 26.00
CA GLY A 52 9.88 -11.11 27.41
C GLY A 52 9.00 -9.95 27.86
N ASP A 53 9.31 -9.32 28.99
CA ASP A 53 8.54 -8.19 29.51
C ASP A 53 8.63 -6.95 28.62
N LEU A 54 9.76 -6.74 27.95
CA LEU A 54 9.95 -5.65 27.00
C LEU A 54 9.04 -5.79 25.78
N TYR A 55 8.68 -7.02 25.39
CA TYR A 55 7.78 -7.27 24.26
C TYR A 55 6.42 -6.62 24.43
N LYS A 56 5.84 -6.69 25.63
CA LYS A 56 4.51 -6.11 25.91
C LYS A 56 4.54 -4.59 25.73
N THR A 57 5.51 -3.93 26.36
CA THR A 57 5.70 -2.48 26.23
C THR A 57 6.01 -2.07 24.79
N TRP A 58 6.85 -2.85 24.10
CA TRP A 58 7.15 -2.63 22.70
C TRP A 58 5.89 -2.70 21.84
N LEU A 59 5.11 -3.77 21.98
CA LEU A 59 3.91 -4.03 21.20
C LEU A 59 2.86 -2.93 21.41
N GLU A 60 2.68 -2.43 22.62
CA GLU A 60 1.74 -1.34 22.92
C GLU A 60 2.15 -0.02 22.25
N ASN A 61 3.45 0.28 22.22
CA ASN A 61 3.97 1.52 21.65
C ASN A 61 4.01 1.45 20.13
N ILE A 62 4.53 0.37 19.56
CA ILE A 62 4.63 0.20 18.11
C ILE A 62 3.24 0.23 17.47
N LYS A 63 2.22 -0.33 18.15
CA LYS A 63 0.83 -0.27 17.70
C LYS A 63 0.24 1.12 17.53
N LYS A 64 0.67 2.06 18.35
CA LYS A 64 0.23 3.46 18.26
C LYS A 64 1.04 4.22 17.22
N VAL A 65 2.33 3.93 17.13
CA VAL A 65 3.24 4.51 16.12
C VAL A 65 2.79 4.14 14.71
N THR A 66 2.55 2.86 14.44
CA THR A 66 2.10 2.37 13.12
C THR A 66 0.73 2.94 12.76
N ALA A 67 -0.22 2.94 13.70
CA ALA A 67 -1.53 3.58 13.53
C ALA A 67 -1.43 5.07 13.17
N PHE A 68 -0.47 5.79 13.75
CA PHE A 68 -0.25 7.20 13.43
C PHE A 68 0.37 7.42 12.04
N LEU A 69 1.16 6.45 11.57
CA LEU A 69 1.88 6.49 10.30
C LEU A 69 1.17 5.76 9.16
N GLU A 70 -0.08 5.30 9.32
CA GLU A 70 -0.79 4.48 8.33
C GLU A 70 -0.87 5.06 6.90
N ALA A 71 -0.77 6.39 6.76
CA ALA A 71 -0.74 7.06 5.46
C ALA A 71 0.64 7.63 5.09
N ASP A 72 1.65 7.35 5.92
CA ASP A 72 3.02 7.76 5.69
C ASP A 72 3.70 6.80 4.73
N LEU A 73 4.45 7.34 3.77
CA LEU A 73 5.14 6.54 2.76
C LEU A 73 6.09 5.51 3.38
N VAL A 74 6.75 5.82 4.50
CA VAL A 74 7.65 4.87 5.18
C VAL A 74 6.87 3.65 5.67
N MET A 75 5.68 3.86 6.23
CA MET A 75 4.84 2.77 6.74
C MET A 75 4.24 1.94 5.62
N ILE A 76 3.81 2.57 4.53
CA ILE A 76 3.29 1.86 3.36
C ILE A 76 4.39 0.96 2.79
N LYS A 77 5.58 1.50 2.53
CA LYS A 77 6.73 0.73 2.01
C LYS A 77 7.10 -0.43 2.92
N ARG A 78 7.15 -0.19 4.25
CA ARG A 78 7.40 -1.24 5.24
C ARG A 78 6.36 -2.36 5.15
N THR A 79 5.08 -2.00 5.20
CA THR A 79 3.99 -3.00 5.21
C THR A 79 3.97 -3.81 3.92
N VAL A 80 4.20 -3.17 2.77
CA VAL A 80 4.28 -3.84 1.48
C VAL A 80 5.46 -4.81 1.45
N ARG A 81 6.64 -4.37 1.91
CA ARG A 81 7.82 -5.25 2.02
C ARG A 81 7.54 -6.46 2.92
N ASP A 82 6.97 -6.25 4.10
CA ASP A 82 6.66 -7.33 5.05
C ASP A 82 5.66 -8.33 4.45
N HIS A 83 4.66 -7.86 3.70
CA HIS A 83 3.69 -8.73 3.04
C HIS A 83 4.34 -9.60 1.96
N PHE A 84 5.10 -9.01 1.06
CA PHE A 84 5.71 -9.74 -0.05
C PHE A 84 6.89 -10.61 0.39
N SER A 85 7.62 -10.26 1.44
CA SER A 85 8.67 -11.14 1.99
C SER A 85 8.08 -12.41 2.61
N ILE A 86 6.91 -12.31 3.27
CA ILE A 86 6.19 -13.47 3.81
C ILE A 86 5.63 -14.33 2.68
N LEU A 87 5.05 -13.71 1.64
CA LEU A 87 4.48 -14.42 0.50
C LEU A 87 5.53 -15.25 -0.25
N HIS A 88 6.76 -14.73 -0.37
CA HIS A 88 7.87 -15.38 -1.04
C HIS A 88 8.81 -16.06 -0.04
N SER A 89 8.25 -16.81 0.91
CA SER A 89 9.03 -17.50 1.95
C SER A 89 10.02 -18.50 1.31
N GLY A 90 11.27 -18.05 1.13
CA GLY A 90 12.40 -18.72 0.50
C GLY A 90 13.72 -18.14 1.03
N ASP A 91 14.85 -18.33 0.34
CA ASP A 91 16.09 -17.64 0.74
C ASP A 91 15.88 -16.13 0.64
N GLN A 92 16.00 -15.41 1.75
CA GLN A 92 15.82 -13.96 1.74
C GLN A 92 16.86 -13.25 0.86
N ALA A 93 17.97 -13.92 0.53
CA ALA A 93 18.93 -13.43 -0.45
C ALA A 93 18.33 -13.27 -1.86
N ASP A 94 17.31 -14.06 -2.19
CA ASP A 94 16.68 -14.07 -3.52
C ASP A 94 15.47 -13.12 -3.62
N PHE A 95 15.10 -12.44 -2.53
CA PHE A 95 14.01 -11.47 -2.51
C PHE A 95 14.54 -10.03 -2.49
N SER A 96 14.09 -9.22 -3.44
CA SER A 96 14.33 -7.78 -3.41
C SER A 96 13.06 -6.99 -3.72
N ILE A 97 12.98 -5.79 -3.15
CA ILE A 97 11.88 -4.87 -3.40
C ILE A 97 12.35 -3.43 -3.42
N ASP A 98 12.14 -2.78 -4.56
CA ASP A 98 12.42 -1.38 -4.80
C ASP A 98 11.13 -0.57 -4.92
N PHE A 99 11.18 0.66 -4.42
CA PHE A 99 10.02 1.54 -4.39
C PHE A 99 10.29 2.84 -5.13
N THR A 100 9.45 3.15 -6.10
CA THR A 100 9.45 4.43 -6.81
C THR A 100 8.14 5.18 -6.57
N GLU A 101 8.20 6.51 -6.54
CA GLU A 101 6.98 7.32 -6.51
C GLU A 101 6.35 7.30 -7.91
N LYS A 102 5.03 7.14 -7.99
CA LYS A 102 4.34 7.22 -9.27
C LYS A 102 4.41 8.65 -9.79
N THR A 103 5.03 8.83 -10.95
CA THR A 103 5.01 10.10 -11.69
C THR A 103 3.83 10.09 -12.67
N GLY A 104 2.82 10.94 -12.42
CA GLY A 104 1.66 11.13 -13.30
C GLY A 104 0.37 10.39 -12.88
N GLY A 105 -0.77 10.86 -13.40
CA GLY A 105 -2.11 10.42 -12.97
C GLY A 105 -2.66 11.21 -11.77
N MET A 106 -3.96 11.11 -11.49
CA MET A 106 -4.61 11.86 -10.41
C MET A 106 -4.33 11.29 -9.00
N SER A 107 -3.91 10.02 -8.90
CA SER A 107 -3.65 9.35 -7.62
C SER A 107 -2.16 9.32 -7.27
N VAL A 108 -1.81 9.92 -6.13
CA VAL A 108 -0.51 9.73 -5.47
C VAL A 108 -0.44 8.26 -5.03
N GLY A 109 0.50 7.50 -5.59
CA GLY A 109 0.69 6.09 -5.26
C GLY A 109 2.15 5.68 -5.36
N ILE A 110 2.46 4.49 -4.85
CA ILE A 110 3.82 3.94 -4.83
C ILE A 110 3.86 2.82 -5.86
N ILE A 111 4.95 2.72 -6.62
CA ILE A 111 5.26 1.55 -7.44
C ILE A 111 6.23 0.68 -6.64
N ALA A 112 5.95 -0.61 -6.57
CA ALA A 112 6.82 -1.62 -5.97
C ALA A 112 7.31 -2.57 -7.06
N ASP A 113 8.61 -2.57 -7.32
CA ASP A 113 9.28 -3.53 -8.19
C ASP A 113 9.82 -4.65 -7.30
N ILE A 114 9.34 -5.87 -7.52
CA ILE A 114 9.64 -7.06 -6.72
C ILE A 114 10.37 -8.05 -7.60
N ASP A 115 11.52 -8.53 -7.13
CA ASP A 115 12.22 -9.67 -7.73
C ASP A 115 12.24 -10.80 -6.70
N PHE A 116 11.86 -11.99 -7.15
CA PHE A 116 12.04 -13.22 -6.39
C PHE A 116 12.48 -14.35 -7.32
N CYS A 117 13.63 -14.96 -7.04
CA CYS A 117 14.19 -16.05 -7.84
C CYS A 117 14.30 -15.72 -9.34
N GLY A 118 14.62 -14.47 -9.69
CA GLY A 118 14.76 -13.99 -11.07
C GLY A 118 13.42 -13.70 -11.77
N MET A 119 12.30 -13.76 -11.05
CA MET A 119 10.99 -13.38 -11.55
C MET A 119 10.63 -11.96 -11.10
N ALA A 120 10.85 -10.99 -11.99
CA ALA A 120 10.46 -9.61 -11.75
C ALA A 120 8.95 -9.39 -11.92
N SER A 121 8.33 -8.68 -10.97
CA SER A 121 6.94 -8.25 -11.01
C SER A 121 6.82 -6.82 -10.51
N ARG A 122 6.06 -5.99 -11.23
CA ARG A 122 5.76 -4.61 -10.84
C ARG A 122 4.36 -4.49 -10.30
N PHE A 123 4.19 -3.85 -9.14
CA PHE A 123 2.90 -3.59 -8.51
C PHE A 123 2.66 -2.11 -8.30
N TYR A 124 1.43 -1.66 -8.53
CA TYR A 124 0.94 -0.36 -8.11
C TYR A 124 0.27 -0.47 -6.74
N ILE A 125 0.73 0.35 -5.79
CA ILE A 125 0.22 0.36 -4.41
C ILE A 125 -0.68 1.56 -4.21
N LYS A 126 -1.97 1.29 -4.00
CA LYS A 126 -3.02 2.27 -3.68
C LYS A 126 -3.39 2.16 -2.21
N SER A 127 -3.45 3.29 -1.50
CA SER A 127 -4.07 3.32 -0.17
C SER A 127 -5.57 3.39 -0.32
N HIS A 128 -6.28 2.34 0.11
CA HIS A 128 -7.72 2.25 -0.03
C HIS A 128 -8.46 3.24 0.87
N GLN A 129 -7.95 3.42 2.09
CA GLN A 129 -8.44 4.46 2.98
C GLN A 129 -7.70 5.76 2.67
N ARG A 130 -8.47 6.83 2.44
CA ARG A 130 -7.90 8.18 2.39
C ARG A 130 -7.32 8.46 3.78
N GLY A 131 -6.00 8.38 3.87
CA GLY A 131 -5.25 8.80 5.05
C GLY A 131 -5.58 10.23 5.47
N PRO A 132 -5.16 10.66 6.67
CA PRO A 132 -5.41 12.00 7.18
C PRO A 132 -5.01 13.09 6.17
N ARG A 133 -6.00 13.71 5.50
CA ARG A 133 -5.77 14.73 4.45
C ARG A 133 -5.11 16.01 5.01
N PRO A 134 -4.36 16.76 4.18
CA PRO A 134 -3.65 17.95 4.63
C PRO A 134 -4.51 19.18 4.96
N SER A 135 -5.81 19.24 4.63
CA SER A 135 -6.61 20.48 4.74
C SER A 135 -7.80 20.40 5.72
N SER A 136 -7.80 21.36 6.65
CA SER A 136 -8.95 22.11 7.20
C SER A 136 -10.24 21.41 7.70
N ILE A 137 -10.19 20.24 8.35
CA ILE A 137 -11.33 19.74 9.16
C ILE A 137 -10.86 19.52 10.61
N SER A 138 -11.68 19.71 11.63
CA SER A 138 -11.25 19.65 13.04
C SER A 138 -10.42 18.39 13.39
N VAL A 139 -9.48 18.54 14.34
CA VAL A 139 -8.50 17.52 14.79
C VAL A 139 -9.15 16.19 15.22
N ALA A 140 -10.44 16.19 15.54
CA ALA A 140 -11.20 15.00 15.94
C ALA A 140 -11.65 14.11 14.77
N ASN A 141 -11.82 14.65 13.55
CA ASN A 141 -12.37 13.91 12.40
C ASN A 141 -11.34 13.57 11.30
N ARG A 142 -10.05 13.93 11.48
CA ARG A 142 -9.00 13.69 10.46
C ARG A 142 -8.43 12.27 10.43
N TYR A 143 -8.64 11.46 11.45
CA TYR A 143 -7.89 10.20 11.64
C TYR A 143 -8.66 8.93 11.24
N VAL A 144 -9.74 9.08 10.46
CA VAL A 144 -10.64 7.97 10.25
C VAL A 144 -11.47 8.14 8.97
N SER A 145 -11.08 7.44 7.91
CA SER A 145 -12.14 6.79 7.15
C SER A 145 -12.66 5.67 8.04
N MET A 146 -13.71 5.95 8.83
CA MET A 146 -14.49 4.88 9.49
C MET A 146 -15.26 4.05 8.46
N LYS A 147 -15.30 4.52 7.20
CA LYS A 147 -15.94 3.76 6.14
C LYS A 147 -15.10 2.51 5.90
N PRO A 148 -15.72 1.31 5.97
CA PRO A 148 -15.05 0.08 5.61
C PRO A 148 -14.55 0.19 4.16
N PRO A 149 -13.61 -0.67 3.76
CA PRO A 149 -13.27 -0.82 2.36
C PRO A 149 -14.52 -0.91 1.49
N PHE A 150 -14.55 -0.17 0.37
CA PHE A 150 -15.56 -0.36 -0.67
C PHE A 150 -15.47 -1.79 -1.21
N ILE A 151 -16.36 -2.66 -0.73
CA ILE A 151 -16.38 -4.09 -1.08
C ILE A 151 -16.57 -4.28 -2.58
N GLN A 152 -17.34 -3.41 -3.24
CA GLN A 152 -17.52 -3.43 -4.69
C GLN A 152 -16.20 -3.21 -5.44
N GLU A 153 -15.39 -2.21 -5.03
CA GLU A 153 -14.07 -1.97 -5.64
C GLU A 153 -13.17 -3.21 -5.47
N MET A 154 -13.17 -3.83 -4.28
CA MET A 154 -12.41 -5.08 -4.04
C MET A 154 -12.90 -6.24 -4.92
N PHE A 155 -14.22 -6.43 -4.99
CA PHE A 155 -14.82 -7.46 -5.83
C PHE A 155 -14.45 -7.27 -7.30
N ASN A 156 -14.46 -6.03 -7.79
CA ASN A 156 -14.10 -5.70 -9.17
C ASN A 156 -12.63 -6.01 -9.48
N TYR A 157 -11.70 -5.72 -8.56
CA TYR A 157 -10.30 -6.11 -8.73
C TYR A 157 -10.13 -7.62 -8.82
N GLU A 158 -10.75 -8.37 -7.90
CA GLU A 158 -10.66 -9.84 -7.88
C GLU A 158 -11.29 -10.48 -9.12
N LEU A 159 -12.50 -10.05 -9.49
CA LEU A 159 -13.18 -10.54 -10.68
C LEU A 159 -12.38 -10.23 -11.95
N SER A 160 -11.80 -9.03 -12.05
CA SER A 160 -10.99 -8.64 -13.21
C SER A 160 -9.70 -9.45 -13.31
N ALA A 161 -9.06 -9.77 -12.18
CA ALA A 161 -7.91 -10.67 -12.13
C ALA A 161 -8.30 -12.09 -12.60
N LEU A 162 -9.41 -12.63 -12.09
CA LEU A 162 -9.93 -13.96 -12.47
C LEU A 162 -10.27 -14.05 -13.96
N LEU A 163 -10.88 -13.01 -14.52
CA LEU A 163 -11.20 -12.92 -15.94
C LEU A 163 -9.99 -12.56 -16.82
N LYS A 164 -8.80 -12.40 -16.22
CA LYS A 164 -7.55 -12.01 -16.89
C LYS A 164 -7.60 -10.66 -17.59
N LEU A 165 -8.47 -9.76 -17.13
CA LEU A 165 -8.62 -8.39 -17.62
C LEU A 165 -7.69 -7.43 -16.87
N GLY A 166 -7.58 -7.63 -15.57
CA GLY A 166 -6.69 -6.89 -14.69
C GLY A 166 -5.41 -7.67 -14.37
N GLY A 167 -4.56 -7.03 -13.58
CA GLY A 167 -3.44 -7.71 -12.92
C GLY A 167 -3.89 -8.45 -11.67
N GLU A 168 -3.04 -9.33 -11.18
CA GLU A 168 -3.14 -9.92 -9.85
C GLU A 168 -3.29 -8.83 -8.77
N VAL A 169 -4.11 -9.08 -7.75
CA VAL A 169 -4.38 -8.14 -6.66
C VAL A 169 -3.99 -8.74 -5.31
N HIS A 170 -3.41 -7.92 -4.43
CA HIS A 170 -3.20 -8.24 -3.02
C HIS A 170 -3.80 -7.19 -2.12
N TYR A 171 -4.47 -7.64 -1.05
CA TYR A 171 -4.94 -6.79 0.04
C TYR A 171 -3.98 -6.87 1.20
N ILE A 172 -3.28 -5.76 1.44
CA ILE A 172 -2.17 -5.67 2.38
C ILE A 172 -2.63 -4.89 3.62
N LEU A 173 -2.42 -5.48 4.80
CA LEU A 173 -2.80 -4.91 6.08
C LEU A 173 -1.57 -4.67 6.98
N PRO A 174 -1.47 -3.51 7.67
CA PRO A 174 -0.43 -3.28 8.66
C PRO A 174 -0.50 -4.29 9.82
N GLN A 175 0.52 -5.14 9.95
CA GLN A 175 0.52 -6.23 10.95
C GLN A 175 0.43 -5.74 12.40
N HIS A 176 1.05 -4.59 12.68
CA HIS A 176 1.18 -4.07 14.02
C HIS A 176 0.34 -2.83 14.27
N SER A 177 -0.73 -2.51 13.51
CA SER A 177 -1.57 -1.34 13.83
C SER A 177 -2.55 -1.60 14.98
N SER A 178 -2.68 -0.66 15.92
CA SER A 178 -3.72 -0.70 16.97
C SER A 178 -5.13 -0.51 16.43
N ASN A 179 -5.26 0.09 15.24
CA ASN A 179 -6.52 0.23 14.55
C ASN A 179 -6.33 -0.31 13.14
N LYS A 180 -7.01 -1.39 12.74
CA LYS A 180 -6.88 -1.94 11.37
C LYS A 180 -7.61 -1.06 10.36
N LYS A 181 -7.25 0.21 10.28
CA LYS A 181 -7.92 1.19 9.44
C LYS A 181 -7.27 1.15 8.06
N ALA A 182 -5.96 1.28 7.95
CA ALA A 182 -5.33 1.19 6.64
C ALA A 182 -5.42 -0.21 6.00
N MET A 183 -5.82 -0.21 4.73
CA MET A 183 -5.63 -1.30 3.78
C MET A 183 -4.95 -0.72 2.55
N TYR A 184 -3.91 -1.40 2.09
CA TYR A 184 -3.25 -1.08 0.82
C TYR A 184 -3.63 -2.14 -0.20
N ILE A 185 -3.93 -1.70 -1.42
CA ILE A 185 -4.23 -2.59 -2.54
C ILE A 185 -3.01 -2.55 -3.44
N ALA A 186 -2.38 -3.71 -3.63
CA ALA A 186 -1.31 -3.88 -4.61
C ALA A 186 -1.88 -4.53 -5.86
N THR A 187 -1.83 -3.86 -7.01
CA THR A 187 -2.26 -4.41 -8.29
C THR A 187 -1.06 -4.61 -9.21
N LYS A 188 -0.89 -5.82 -9.73
CA LYS A 188 0.19 -6.15 -10.67
C LYS A 188 0.01 -5.32 -11.94
N SER A 189 1.08 -4.75 -12.43
CA SER A 189 1.08 -3.98 -13.67
C SER A 189 0.76 -4.89 -14.84
N VAL A 190 -0.12 -4.41 -15.71
CA VAL A 190 -0.48 -5.07 -16.96
C VAL A 190 0.08 -4.23 -18.09
N GLU A 191 0.73 -4.87 -19.05
CA GLU A 191 1.15 -4.20 -20.28
C GLU A 191 0.00 -4.20 -21.30
N PHE A 192 -0.45 -3.00 -21.67
CA PHE A 192 -1.51 -2.82 -22.66
C PHE A 192 -1.46 -1.40 -23.24
N THR A 193 -2.07 -1.23 -24.40
CA THR A 193 -2.28 0.08 -25.03
C THR A 193 -3.57 0.68 -24.50
N LEU A 194 -3.50 1.87 -23.91
CA LEU A 194 -4.66 2.60 -23.40
C LEU A 194 -5.63 2.95 -24.51
N ALA A 195 -6.92 2.96 -24.21
CA ALA A 195 -7.96 3.27 -25.19
C ALA A 195 -7.80 4.66 -25.81
N LYS A 196 -7.32 5.64 -25.03
CA LYS A 196 -7.02 7.00 -25.52
C LYS A 196 -5.95 7.05 -26.61
N ASP A 197 -5.07 6.05 -26.65
CA ASP A 197 -3.95 5.95 -27.58
C ASP A 197 -4.26 5.01 -28.76
N LEU A 198 -5.46 4.40 -28.79
CA LEU A 198 -5.91 3.55 -29.88
C LEU A 198 -6.48 4.38 -31.04
N THR A 199 -6.26 3.90 -32.26
CA THR A 199 -6.82 4.45 -33.48
C THR A 199 -7.77 3.45 -34.12
N ARG A 200 -8.61 3.90 -35.07
CA ARG A 200 -9.51 3.01 -35.84
C ARG A 200 -8.79 1.79 -36.45
N ALA A 201 -7.53 1.95 -36.86
CA ALA A 201 -6.75 0.89 -37.47
C ALA A 201 -6.15 -0.09 -36.45
N THR A 202 -5.93 0.35 -35.21
CA THR A 202 -5.25 -0.44 -34.16
C THR A 202 -6.22 -1.00 -33.13
N THR A 203 -7.47 -0.52 -33.09
CA THR A 203 -8.50 -0.99 -32.17
C THR A 203 -8.98 -2.39 -32.52
N ASN A 204 -8.94 -3.28 -31.52
CA ASN A 204 -9.68 -4.52 -31.52
C ASN A 204 -11.08 -4.27 -30.94
N TYR A 205 -12.09 -4.23 -31.81
CA TYR A 205 -13.47 -3.96 -31.44
C TYR A 205 -14.09 -5.04 -30.53
N GLU A 206 -13.66 -6.29 -30.65
CA GLU A 206 -14.14 -7.37 -29.77
C GLU A 206 -13.66 -7.14 -28.33
N ALA A 207 -12.40 -6.72 -28.16
CA ALA A 207 -11.85 -6.37 -26.85
C ALA A 207 -12.62 -5.20 -26.22
N MET A 208 -12.85 -4.13 -27.00
CA MET A 208 -13.60 -2.97 -26.52
C MET A 208 -15.04 -3.32 -26.15
N PHE A 209 -15.70 -4.13 -26.98
CA PHE A 209 -17.06 -4.59 -26.70
C PHE A 209 -17.15 -5.38 -25.38
N LYS A 210 -16.18 -6.26 -25.10
CA LYS A 210 -16.11 -7.00 -23.83
C LYS A 210 -15.96 -6.06 -22.63
N ILE A 211 -15.14 -5.01 -22.74
CA ILE A 211 -14.99 -4.00 -21.69
C ILE A 211 -16.30 -3.26 -21.47
N PHE A 212 -16.97 -2.85 -22.55
CA PHE A 212 -18.23 -2.08 -22.47
C PHE A 212 -19.35 -2.92 -21.84
N PHE A 213 -19.40 -4.19 -22.21
CA PHE A 213 -20.35 -5.14 -21.65
C PHE A 213 -20.12 -5.37 -20.15
N LEU A 214 -18.86 -5.46 -19.72
CA LEU A 214 -18.51 -5.62 -18.31
C LEU A 214 -18.78 -4.38 -17.49
N GLU A 215 -18.51 -3.19 -18.01
CA GLU A 215 -18.92 -1.94 -17.37
C GLU A 215 -20.43 -1.93 -17.12
N TYR A 216 -21.22 -2.28 -18.13
CA TYR A 216 -22.67 -2.29 -18.01
C TYR A 216 -23.16 -3.29 -16.95
N ILE A 217 -22.61 -4.50 -16.91
CA ILE A 217 -23.04 -5.54 -15.96
C ILE A 217 -22.58 -5.24 -14.53
N LEU A 218 -21.37 -4.71 -14.36
CA LEU A 218 -20.74 -4.49 -13.06
C LEU A 218 -20.91 -3.06 -12.53
N SER A 219 -21.60 -2.21 -13.30
CA SER A 219 -21.81 -0.79 -13.03
C SER A 219 -20.49 -0.05 -12.73
N LEU A 220 -19.51 -0.16 -13.64
CA LEU A 220 -18.17 0.43 -13.49
C LEU A 220 -18.12 1.87 -14.04
N GLU A 221 -18.75 2.82 -13.34
CA GLU A 221 -18.98 4.19 -13.84
C GLU A 221 -17.71 4.94 -14.30
N ASP A 222 -16.53 4.65 -13.74
CA ASP A 222 -15.27 5.33 -14.08
C ASP A 222 -14.49 4.69 -15.26
N VAL A 223 -14.89 3.52 -15.76
CA VAL A 223 -14.08 2.80 -16.76
C VAL A 223 -14.18 3.47 -18.14
N LEU A 224 -15.37 3.67 -18.69
CA LEU A 224 -15.54 4.28 -20.02
C LEU A 224 -15.54 5.80 -20.01
N THR A 225 -15.73 6.43 -18.86
CA THR A 225 -15.59 7.88 -18.71
C THR A 225 -14.12 8.30 -18.66
N ASN A 226 -13.20 7.37 -18.39
CA ASN A 226 -11.76 7.61 -18.36
C ASN A 226 -10.99 6.61 -19.23
N SER A 227 -10.68 7.02 -20.46
CA SER A 227 -9.90 6.23 -21.43
C SER A 227 -8.44 5.96 -21.04
N GLY A 228 -8.00 6.42 -19.86
CA GLY A 228 -6.76 6.03 -19.20
C GLY A 228 -6.87 4.80 -18.29
N ASN A 229 -8.07 4.26 -18.06
CA ASN A 229 -8.31 3.14 -17.15
C ASN A 229 -8.48 1.79 -17.86
N TYR A 230 -8.63 1.78 -19.19
CA TYR A 230 -8.86 0.57 -19.99
C TYR A 230 -8.16 0.62 -21.35
N GLY A 231 -8.10 -0.53 -22.01
CA GLY A 231 -7.52 -0.66 -23.33
C GLY A 231 -7.37 -2.11 -23.77
N GLN A 232 -6.37 -2.39 -24.60
CA GLN A 232 -6.13 -3.75 -25.11
C GLN A 232 -4.65 -4.16 -25.01
N LYS A 233 -4.42 -5.42 -24.67
CA LYS A 233 -3.09 -6.04 -24.70
C LYS A 233 -2.63 -6.25 -26.14
N SER A 234 -1.33 -6.47 -26.34
CA SER A 234 -0.73 -6.74 -27.66
C SER A 234 -1.39 -7.89 -28.42
N GLN A 235 -1.92 -8.88 -27.71
CA GLN A 235 -2.64 -10.03 -28.26
C GLN A 235 -4.13 -9.75 -28.57
N GLY A 236 -4.57 -8.49 -28.48
CA GLY A 236 -5.97 -8.10 -28.71
C GLY A 236 -6.93 -8.49 -27.59
N GLN A 237 -6.42 -8.82 -26.40
CA GLN A 237 -7.24 -9.08 -25.23
C GLN A 237 -7.62 -7.78 -24.51
N PRO A 238 -8.82 -7.67 -23.92
CA PRO A 238 -9.18 -6.52 -23.10
C PRO A 238 -8.31 -6.38 -21.85
N ALA A 239 -8.09 -5.14 -21.41
CA ALA A 239 -7.40 -4.81 -20.17
C ALA A 239 -8.05 -3.64 -19.43
N VAL A 240 -8.11 -3.71 -18.10
CA VAL A 240 -8.64 -2.66 -17.21
C VAL A 240 -7.80 -2.57 -15.93
N ILE A 241 -7.54 -1.36 -15.44
CA ILE A 241 -6.61 -1.13 -14.31
C ILE A 241 -7.15 -0.32 -13.12
N ASP A 242 -8.27 0.40 -13.26
CA ASP A 242 -8.91 1.13 -12.15
C ASP A 242 -10.44 1.10 -12.33
N PHE A 243 -11.17 0.98 -11.22
CA PHE A 243 -12.59 0.60 -11.19
C PHE A 243 -13.40 1.45 -10.20
N TRP A 244 -13.11 2.76 -10.14
CA TRP A 244 -13.73 3.63 -9.14
C TRP A 244 -15.24 3.78 -9.33
#